data_AF-A0A3M0H574-F1
#
_entry.id   AF-A0A3M0H574-F1
#
_cell.length_a   1.000
_cell.length_b   1.000
_cell.length_c   1.000
_cell.angle_alpha   90.00
_cell.angle_beta   90.00
_cell.angle_gamma   90.00
#
_symmetry.space_group_name_H-M   'P 1'
#
loop_
_entity.id
_entity.type
_entity.pdbx_description
1 polymer ?
#
loop_
_entity_poly.entity_id
_entity_poly.type
_entity_poly.pdbx_seq_one_letter_code
_entity_poly.pdbx_strand_id
1 'polypeptide(L)'
;MNQQGSRKRTVALVLVAALAAIVLVGGFVFAVFRFLGDETNGLASDADETATPTVRVNSAPSPKTPGVAPSVQQMPTAPSASVPNVSALPGRGDLGLGIPITVPSCDGTGIVVIQSAVDPASYTQEISAALAANPGASYLRTDSSCPSLRQRSDAGNPIYAVYRPAGSTTQSICAAVDAAPVGSYGKWLDLTTDPTAIISC
;
A
#
# COMPACT_ATOMS: atom_id res chain seq x y z
N MET A 1 -18.60 -34.99 -49.04
CA MET A 1 -18.11 -33.98 -48.08
C MET A 1 -18.84 -32.67 -48.34
N ASN A 2 -19.58 -32.08 -47.38
CA ASN A 2 -20.06 -30.68 -47.39
C ASN A 2 -20.82 -30.32 -46.08
N GLN A 3 -20.12 -30.21 -44.94
CA GLN A 3 -20.70 -29.82 -43.63
C GLN A 3 -19.99 -28.62 -42.97
N GLN A 4 -19.17 -27.86 -43.69
CA GLN A 4 -18.38 -26.76 -43.11
C GLN A 4 -18.94 -25.34 -43.36
N GLY A 5 -19.96 -25.18 -44.20
CA GLY A 5 -20.45 -23.86 -44.64
C GLY A 5 -21.56 -23.22 -43.80
N SER A 6 -22.34 -24.00 -43.03
CA SER A 6 -23.57 -23.48 -42.41
C SER A 6 -23.35 -22.86 -41.02
N ARG A 7 -22.46 -23.43 -40.20
CA ARG A 7 -22.24 -22.98 -38.80
C ARG A 7 -21.67 -21.57 -38.68
N LYS A 8 -20.90 -21.11 -39.67
CA LYS A 8 -20.25 -19.78 -39.63
C LYS A 8 -21.24 -18.64 -39.86
N ARG A 9 -22.31 -18.87 -40.63
CA ARG A 9 -23.33 -17.85 -40.92
C ARG A 9 -24.27 -17.62 -39.73
N THR A 10 -24.56 -18.66 -38.96
CA THR A 10 -25.43 -18.57 -37.77
C THR A 10 -24.75 -17.84 -36.62
N VAL A 11 -23.44 -18.02 -36.43
CA VAL A 11 -22.69 -17.32 -35.36
C VAL A 11 -22.51 -15.83 -35.66
N ALA A 12 -22.35 -15.45 -36.92
CA ALA A 12 -22.21 -14.05 -37.32
C ALA A 12 -23.49 -13.21 -37.08
N LEU A 13 -24.68 -13.81 -37.21
CA LEU A 13 -25.95 -13.09 -37.03
C LEU A 13 -26.31 -12.84 -35.55
N VAL A 14 -25.89 -13.71 -34.62
CA VAL A 14 -26.18 -13.54 -33.19
C VAL A 14 -25.35 -12.41 -32.56
N LEU A 15 -24.12 -12.18 -33.04
CA LEU A 15 -23.23 -11.14 -32.51
C LEU A 15 -23.67 -9.70 -32.86
N VAL A 16 -24.33 -9.49 -34.00
CA VAL A 16 -24.78 -8.15 -34.43
C VAL A 16 -26.01 -7.68 -33.63
N ALA A 17 -26.90 -8.61 -33.25
CA ALA A 17 -28.11 -8.26 -32.48
C ALA A 17 -27.81 -7.90 -31.02
N ALA A 18 -26.78 -8.49 -30.40
CA ALA A 18 -26.43 -8.22 -29.00
C ALA A 18 -25.78 -6.84 -28.78
N LEU A 19 -25.07 -6.31 -29.79
CA LEU A 19 -24.39 -5.01 -29.70
C LEU A 19 -25.36 -3.82 -29.81
N ALA A 20 -26.51 -3.97 -30.47
CA ALA A 20 -27.49 -2.89 -30.61
C ALA A 20 -28.29 -2.60 -29.32
N ALA A 21 -28.44 -3.58 -28.42
CA ALA A 21 -29.20 -3.41 -27.17
C ALA A 21 -28.40 -2.70 -26.06
N ILE A 22 -27.07 -2.79 -26.07
CA ILE A 22 -26.21 -2.24 -25.01
C ILE A 22 -26.04 -0.71 -25.15
N VAL A 23 -26.16 -0.15 -26.36
CA VAL A 23 -26.00 1.29 -26.61
C VAL A 23 -27.17 2.13 -26.10
N LEU A 24 -28.38 1.56 -25.96
CA LEU A 24 -29.57 2.32 -25.55
C LEU A 24 -29.74 2.49 -24.03
N VAL A 25 -29.09 1.65 -23.21
CA VAL A 25 -29.19 1.74 -21.74
C VAL A 25 -28.08 2.63 -21.14
N GLY A 26 -26.90 2.68 -21.77
CA GLY A 26 -25.77 3.49 -21.30
C GLY A 26 -25.94 5.01 -21.44
N GLY A 27 -26.79 5.48 -22.37
CA GLY A 27 -26.97 6.91 -22.65
C GLY A 27 -27.88 7.66 -21.64
N PHE A 28 -28.81 6.97 -21.00
CA PHE A 28 -29.84 7.64 -20.17
C PHE A 28 -29.37 7.97 -18.75
N VAL A 29 -28.40 7.21 -18.21
CA VAL A 29 -27.87 7.44 -16.84
C VAL A 29 -26.86 8.60 -16.81
N PHE A 30 -26.11 8.84 -17.90
CA PHE A 30 -25.11 9.92 -17.95
C PHE A 30 -25.73 11.32 -18.09
N ALA A 31 -26.93 11.43 -18.67
CA ALA A 31 -27.58 12.72 -18.91
C ALA A 31 -28.28 13.31 -17.66
N VAL A 32 -28.75 12.48 -16.73
CA VAL A 32 -29.44 12.95 -15.52
C VAL A 32 -28.45 13.41 -14.43
N PHE A 33 -27.27 12.81 -14.35
CA PHE A 33 -26.26 13.18 -13.34
C PHE A 33 -25.47 14.46 -13.67
N ARG A 34 -25.62 15.01 -14.89
CA ARG A 34 -24.96 16.25 -15.33
C ARG A 34 -25.85 17.50 -15.27
N PHE A 35 -27.06 17.42 -14.72
CA PHE A 35 -28.04 18.51 -14.80
C PHE A 35 -28.65 19.00 -13.47
N LEU A 36 -28.20 18.55 -12.28
CA LEU A 36 -28.72 19.08 -10.99
C LEU A 36 -27.61 19.30 -9.94
N GLY A 37 -26.68 20.22 -10.23
CA GLY A 37 -25.66 20.61 -9.26
C GLY A 37 -24.97 21.93 -9.60
N ASP A 38 -25.75 22.94 -9.99
CA ASP A 38 -25.32 24.34 -10.03
C ASP A 38 -26.33 25.15 -9.23
N GLU A 39 -25.90 25.76 -8.12
CA GLU A 39 -26.36 27.08 -7.66
C GLU A 39 -25.35 27.66 -6.65
N THR A 40 -24.47 28.50 -7.19
CA THR A 40 -24.24 29.90 -6.79
C THR A 40 -23.73 30.30 -5.39
N ASN A 41 -22.58 30.97 -5.45
CA ASN A 41 -22.25 32.27 -4.83
C ASN A 41 -22.06 32.38 -3.30
N GLY A 42 -20.79 32.53 -2.92
CA GLY A 42 -20.36 33.30 -1.76
C GLY A 42 -19.06 34.05 -2.08
N LEU A 43 -19.18 35.31 -2.49
CA LEU A 43 -18.08 36.24 -2.75
C LEU A 43 -17.38 36.67 -1.45
N ALA A 44 -16.06 36.72 -1.53
CA ALA A 44 -15.11 37.65 -0.90
C ALA A 44 -15.18 37.91 0.63
N SER A 45 -14.06 37.62 1.30
CA SER A 45 -13.44 38.64 2.15
C SER A 45 -11.93 38.48 2.12
N ASP A 46 -11.29 39.42 1.42
CA ASP A 46 -9.94 39.87 1.71
C ASP A 46 -9.80 40.21 3.19
N ALA A 47 -8.71 39.76 3.80
CA ALA A 47 -8.01 40.46 4.86
C ALA A 47 -6.54 40.00 4.84
N ASP A 48 -5.75 40.80 4.14
CA ASP A 48 -4.35 41.09 4.40
C ASP A 48 -4.08 41.16 5.92
N GLU A 49 -3.09 40.43 6.43
CA GLU A 49 -2.20 41.01 7.44
C GLU A 49 -0.84 40.30 7.45
N THR A 50 0.11 41.00 6.86
CA THR A 50 1.54 40.86 7.08
C THR A 50 1.87 41.15 8.54
N ALA A 51 2.52 40.21 9.24
CA ALA A 51 3.24 40.52 10.48
C ALA A 51 4.48 39.65 10.65
N THR A 52 5.61 40.14 10.14
CA THR A 52 6.94 39.89 10.73
C THR A 52 7.39 41.22 11.32
N PRO A 53 7.81 41.29 12.59
CA PRO A 53 9.22 41.60 12.83
C PRO A 53 9.87 40.95 14.08
N THR A 54 11.10 40.46 13.88
CA THR A 54 12.34 40.87 14.59
C THR A 54 12.63 40.39 16.04
N VAL A 55 13.58 39.44 16.12
CA VAL A 55 14.78 39.37 17.00
C VAL A 55 14.64 38.88 18.46
N ARG A 56 15.36 37.78 18.76
CA ARG A 56 16.58 37.83 19.61
C ARG A 56 17.54 36.67 19.33
N VAL A 57 18.75 37.08 18.95
CA VAL A 57 20.00 36.32 18.98
C VAL A 57 20.29 35.91 20.42
N ASN A 58 20.66 34.65 20.64
CA ASN A 58 21.48 34.29 21.79
C ASN A 58 22.58 33.32 21.34
N SER A 59 23.68 33.92 20.88
CA SER A 59 24.99 33.28 20.80
C SER A 59 25.67 33.37 22.16
N ALA A 60 26.21 32.25 22.65
CA ALA A 60 27.48 32.09 23.39
C ALA A 60 27.38 30.95 24.44
N PRO A 61 28.50 30.35 24.88
CA PRO A 61 29.72 30.00 24.16
C PRO A 61 30.09 28.51 24.35
N SER A 62 30.87 27.99 23.42
CA SER A 62 31.54 26.69 23.50
C SER A 62 32.74 26.76 24.47
N PRO A 63 32.88 25.84 25.45
CA PRO A 63 34.16 25.63 26.11
C PRO A 63 35.02 24.70 25.26
N LYS A 64 36.04 25.26 24.60
CA LYS A 64 37.25 24.51 24.23
C LYS A 64 38.13 24.42 25.47
N THR A 65 38.45 23.22 25.93
CA THR A 65 39.77 22.98 26.55
C THR A 65 40.24 21.54 26.26
N PRO A 66 41.47 21.35 25.75
CA PRO A 66 42.09 20.05 25.50
C PRO A 66 42.53 19.35 26.79
N GLY A 67 42.42 18.02 26.85
CA GLY A 67 42.82 17.24 28.02
C GLY A 67 43.01 15.75 27.75
N VAL A 68 44.19 15.42 27.20
CA VAL A 68 45.03 14.24 27.49
C VAL A 68 44.37 12.85 27.56
N ALA A 69 44.71 12.01 26.58
CA ALA A 69 44.53 10.56 26.58
C ALA A 69 45.43 9.86 27.61
N PRO A 70 44.94 8.78 28.25
CA PRO A 70 45.77 7.66 28.65
C PRO A 70 45.56 6.49 27.67
N SER A 71 46.60 6.19 26.91
CA SER A 71 46.76 4.92 26.20
C SER A 71 46.95 3.81 27.23
N VAL A 72 45.99 2.89 27.34
CA VAL A 72 46.19 1.60 27.98
C VAL A 72 45.92 0.52 26.95
N GLN A 73 46.98 -0.22 26.67
CA GLN A 73 47.15 -1.36 25.78
C GLN A 73 45.99 -2.35 25.87
N GLN A 74 45.39 -2.71 24.72
CA GLN A 74 44.66 -3.98 24.58
C GLN A 74 44.91 -4.58 23.19
N MET A 75 45.61 -5.71 23.20
CA MET A 75 45.55 -6.79 22.21
C MET A 75 45.49 -8.10 23.03
N PRO A 76 45.04 -9.24 22.48
CA PRO A 76 44.05 -9.46 21.42
C PRO A 76 43.09 -10.63 21.75
N THR A 77 41.78 -10.54 21.51
CA THR A 77 40.95 -11.72 21.14
C THR A 77 39.58 -11.31 20.58
N ALA A 78 39.25 -11.86 19.40
CA ALA A 78 37.92 -11.84 18.79
C ALA A 78 36.92 -12.66 19.65
N PRO A 79 35.58 -12.50 19.53
CA PRO A 79 34.83 -12.67 18.27
C PRO A 79 33.91 -11.49 17.93
N SER A 80 33.62 -11.40 16.62
CA SER A 80 32.49 -10.66 16.08
C SER A 80 31.26 -10.93 16.93
N ALA A 81 30.61 -9.87 17.41
CA ALA A 81 29.35 -9.99 18.14
C ALA A 81 28.37 -10.79 17.28
N SER A 82 28.06 -12.01 17.71
CA SER A 82 26.89 -12.73 17.26
C SER A 82 25.70 -11.83 17.55
N VAL A 83 25.17 -11.18 16.52
CA VAL A 83 23.83 -10.59 16.60
C VAL A 83 22.95 -11.73 17.12
N PRO A 84 22.23 -11.56 18.23
CA PRO A 84 21.30 -12.59 18.64
C PRO A 84 20.33 -12.75 17.48
N ASN A 85 20.48 -13.85 16.75
CA ASN A 85 19.43 -14.38 15.89
C ASN A 85 18.35 -14.81 16.87
N VAL A 86 17.55 -13.83 17.31
CA VAL A 86 16.29 -14.10 17.96
C VAL A 86 15.53 -14.87 16.90
N SER A 87 15.50 -16.19 17.00
CA SER A 87 14.54 -17.01 16.29
C SER A 87 13.19 -16.43 16.65
N ALA A 88 12.66 -15.55 15.80
CA ALA A 88 11.28 -15.17 15.83
C ALA A 88 10.54 -16.51 15.82
N LEU A 89 9.88 -16.83 16.93
CA LEU A 89 8.99 -17.98 16.97
C LEU A 89 8.08 -17.82 15.75
N PRO A 90 7.99 -18.80 14.82
CA PRO A 90 7.23 -18.61 13.59
C PRO A 90 5.86 -18.07 13.97
N GLY A 91 5.58 -16.84 13.55
CA GLY A 91 4.30 -16.21 13.81
C GLY A 91 3.20 -17.16 13.31
N ARG A 92 2.03 -17.16 13.93
CA ARG A 92 0.91 -17.95 13.39
C ARG A 92 0.66 -17.48 11.95
N GLY A 93 0.88 -18.37 10.98
CA GLY A 93 0.81 -18.04 9.55
C GLY A 93 2.12 -17.55 8.94
N ASP A 94 3.26 -17.65 9.61
CA ASP A 94 4.56 -17.42 8.97
C ASP A 94 4.79 -18.43 7.83
N LEU A 95 5.27 -17.94 6.70
CA LEU A 95 5.57 -18.73 5.51
C LEU A 95 6.98 -19.35 5.57
N GLY A 96 7.76 -19.08 6.62
CA GLY A 96 9.11 -19.58 6.81
C GLY A 96 10.13 -18.90 5.89
N LEU A 97 9.89 -17.64 5.52
CA LEU A 97 10.77 -16.87 4.65
C LEU A 97 11.94 -16.27 5.45
N GLY A 98 13.01 -15.87 4.75
CA GLY A 98 14.17 -15.21 5.38
C GLY A 98 13.85 -13.83 5.97
N ILE A 99 12.75 -13.21 5.52
CA ILE A 99 12.14 -12.05 6.16
C ILE A 99 11.03 -12.61 7.06
N PRO A 100 10.96 -12.24 8.36
CA PRO A 100 9.91 -12.71 9.24
C PRO A 100 8.56 -12.04 8.93
N ILE A 101 7.45 -12.74 9.22
CA ILE A 101 6.12 -12.16 9.08
C ILE A 101 5.89 -11.02 10.07
N THR A 102 5.18 -9.98 9.65
CA THR A 102 4.86 -8.81 10.47
C THR A 102 3.37 -8.74 10.81
N VAL A 103 3.07 -8.13 11.95
CA VAL A 103 1.71 -7.78 12.38
C VAL A 103 1.74 -6.29 12.75
N PRO A 104 1.48 -5.39 11.79
CA PRO A 104 1.55 -3.97 12.06
C PRO A 104 0.39 -3.51 12.96
N SER A 105 0.64 -2.44 13.73
CA SER A 105 -0.39 -1.79 14.55
C SER A 105 -1.48 -1.17 13.69
N CYS A 106 -2.71 -1.16 14.22
CA CYS A 106 -3.85 -0.49 13.59
C CYS A 106 -3.98 0.94 14.14
N ASP A 107 -2.99 1.78 13.81
CA ASP A 107 -2.80 3.13 14.36
C ASP A 107 -3.12 4.27 13.38
N GLY A 108 -3.72 3.94 12.23
CA GLY A 108 -3.99 4.90 11.16
C GLY A 108 -2.82 5.10 10.19
N THR A 109 -1.76 4.28 10.28
CA THR A 109 -0.69 4.29 9.28
C THR A 109 -1.21 3.81 7.92
N GLY A 110 -0.88 4.54 6.87
CA GLY A 110 -1.07 4.13 5.49
C GLY A 110 0.00 3.17 5.02
N ILE A 111 -0.40 2.19 4.22
CA ILE A 111 0.51 1.26 3.53
C ILE A 111 0.23 1.23 2.04
N VAL A 112 1.25 0.91 1.26
CA VAL A 112 1.11 0.47 -0.12
C VAL A 112 1.22 -1.05 -0.15
N VAL A 113 0.14 -1.70 -0.59
CA VAL A 113 0.14 -3.13 -0.88
C VAL A 113 0.66 -3.33 -2.29
N ILE A 114 1.73 -4.10 -2.43
CA ILE A 114 2.47 -4.31 -3.67
C ILE A 114 2.05 -5.62 -4.35
N GLN A 115 1.88 -6.68 -3.55
CA GLN A 115 1.44 -7.99 -4.03
C GLN A 115 0.52 -8.63 -3.00
N SER A 116 -0.47 -9.39 -3.47
CA SER A 116 -1.35 -10.19 -2.62
C SER A 116 -1.43 -11.62 -3.15
N ALA A 117 -1.08 -12.60 -2.30
CA ALA A 117 -1.19 -14.02 -2.61
C ALA A 117 -2.41 -14.61 -1.89
N VAL A 118 -3.25 -15.34 -2.65
CA VAL A 118 -4.55 -15.88 -2.18
C VAL A 118 -4.71 -17.39 -2.42
N ASP A 119 -3.77 -18.00 -3.13
CA ASP A 119 -3.75 -19.44 -3.38
C ASP A 119 -2.76 -20.15 -2.42
N PRO A 120 -3.25 -21.06 -1.56
CA PRO A 120 -2.40 -21.83 -0.66
C PRO A 120 -1.26 -22.60 -1.32
N ALA A 121 -1.42 -23.01 -2.58
CA ALA A 121 -0.38 -23.73 -3.30
C ALA A 121 0.82 -22.83 -3.67
N SER A 122 0.64 -21.51 -3.72
CA SER A 122 1.63 -20.57 -4.24
C SER A 122 2.10 -19.50 -3.25
N TYR A 123 1.53 -19.40 -2.04
CA TYR A 123 1.87 -18.35 -1.06
C TYR A 123 3.37 -18.10 -0.91
N THR A 124 4.14 -19.13 -0.58
CA THR A 124 5.59 -18.98 -0.34
C THR A 124 6.31 -18.49 -1.59
N GLN A 125 5.95 -19.00 -2.77
CA GLN A 125 6.57 -18.62 -4.04
C GLN A 125 6.25 -17.17 -4.41
N GLU A 126 4.97 -16.79 -4.36
CA GLU A 126 4.53 -15.44 -4.74
C GLU A 126 5.09 -14.37 -3.80
N ILE A 127 5.02 -14.62 -2.49
CA ILE A 127 5.50 -13.66 -1.49
C ILE A 127 7.03 -13.56 -1.52
N SER A 128 7.76 -14.66 -1.63
CA SER A 128 9.23 -14.61 -1.73
C SER A 128 9.69 -13.88 -2.99
N ALA A 129 9.06 -14.12 -4.14
CA ALA A 129 9.38 -13.42 -5.39
C ALA A 129 9.08 -11.92 -5.27
N ALA A 130 7.94 -11.55 -4.70
CA ALA A 130 7.57 -10.15 -4.52
C ALA A 130 8.51 -9.42 -3.54
N LEU A 131 8.95 -10.07 -2.45
CA LEU A 131 9.94 -9.51 -1.53
C LEU A 131 11.31 -9.33 -2.18
N ALA A 132 11.76 -10.30 -2.98
CA ALA A 132 13.03 -10.20 -3.71
C ALA A 132 13.01 -9.05 -4.73
N ALA A 133 11.86 -8.82 -5.39
CA ALA A 133 11.69 -7.73 -6.35
C ALA A 133 11.51 -6.35 -5.68
N ASN A 134 11.19 -6.28 -4.38
CA ASN A 134 10.90 -5.04 -3.67
C ASN A 134 11.73 -4.93 -2.36
N PRO A 135 13.02 -4.56 -2.46
CA PRO A 135 13.86 -4.39 -1.27
C PRO A 135 13.26 -3.40 -0.26
N GLY A 136 13.30 -3.78 1.02
CA GLY A 136 12.71 -2.99 2.12
C GLY A 136 11.21 -3.18 2.31
N ALA A 137 10.54 -3.99 1.48
CA ALA A 137 9.17 -4.41 1.75
C ALA A 137 9.10 -5.43 2.91
N SER A 138 7.97 -5.43 3.59
CA SER A 138 7.60 -6.43 4.59
C SER A 138 6.41 -7.22 4.09
N TYR A 139 6.06 -8.32 4.76
CA TYR A 139 4.81 -9.03 4.46
C TYR A 139 4.05 -9.34 5.73
N LEU A 140 2.74 -9.50 5.56
CA LEU A 140 1.78 -9.76 6.63
C LEU A 140 0.72 -10.76 6.17
N ARG A 141 -0.05 -11.29 7.13
CA ARG A 141 -1.30 -11.99 6.87
C ARG A 141 -2.45 -11.11 7.30
N THR A 142 -3.32 -10.76 6.36
CA THR A 142 -4.36 -9.72 6.52
C THR A 142 -5.34 -9.98 7.66
N ASP A 143 -5.78 -11.22 7.88
CA ASP A 143 -6.70 -11.61 8.96
C ASP A 143 -6.08 -11.66 10.35
N SER A 144 -4.76 -11.49 10.44
CA SER A 144 -4.03 -11.39 11.70
C SER A 144 -3.52 -9.97 11.97
N SER A 145 -3.83 -8.99 11.10
CA SER A 145 -3.32 -7.62 11.17
C SER A 145 -4.42 -6.64 11.60
N CYS A 146 -5.11 -6.01 10.66
CA CYS A 146 -6.12 -4.98 10.95
C CYS A 146 -7.46 -5.29 10.28
N PRO A 147 -8.60 -4.95 10.92
CA PRO A 147 -9.94 -5.11 10.33
C PRO A 147 -10.14 -4.34 9.02
N SER A 148 -9.42 -3.23 8.82
CA SER A 148 -9.42 -2.44 7.59
C SER A 148 -8.79 -3.14 6.39
N LEU A 149 -8.17 -4.30 6.59
CA LEU A 149 -7.70 -5.16 5.51
C LEU A 149 -8.74 -6.23 5.23
N ARG A 150 -8.82 -6.67 3.96
CA ARG A 150 -9.65 -7.82 3.59
C ARG A 150 -9.23 -9.03 4.40
N GLN A 151 -10.16 -9.60 5.16
CA GLN A 151 -9.86 -10.74 6.04
C GLN A 151 -9.70 -12.05 5.27
N ARG A 152 -10.38 -12.19 4.13
CA ARG A 152 -10.34 -13.41 3.32
C ARG A 152 -10.45 -13.07 1.83
N SER A 153 -9.89 -13.93 1.00
CA SER A 153 -10.14 -13.92 -0.43
C SER A 153 -11.59 -14.36 -0.72
N ASP A 154 -12.02 -14.21 -1.98
CA ASP A 154 -13.36 -14.62 -2.40
C ASP A 154 -13.56 -16.15 -2.28
N ALA A 155 -12.46 -16.91 -2.33
CA ALA A 155 -12.45 -18.35 -2.10
C ALA A 155 -12.40 -18.75 -0.61
N GLY A 156 -12.38 -17.79 0.32
CA GLY A 156 -12.30 -18.04 1.76
C GLY A 156 -10.88 -18.32 2.29
N ASN A 157 -9.86 -18.13 1.45
CA ASN A 157 -8.47 -18.35 1.84
C ASN A 157 -7.90 -17.14 2.59
N PRO A 158 -6.91 -17.34 3.47
CA PRO A 158 -6.09 -16.25 3.99
C PRO A 158 -5.46 -15.43 2.85
N ILE A 159 -5.23 -14.15 3.09
CA ILE A 159 -4.51 -13.29 2.15
C ILE A 159 -3.18 -12.90 2.78
N TYR A 160 -2.08 -13.22 2.09
CA TYR A 160 -0.76 -12.69 2.40
C TYR A 160 -0.47 -11.50 1.51
N ALA A 161 0.06 -10.43 2.09
CA ALA A 161 0.34 -9.21 1.37
C ALA A 161 1.78 -8.76 1.58
N VAL A 162 2.47 -8.39 0.50
CA VAL A 162 3.74 -7.65 0.55
C VAL A 162 3.40 -6.16 0.53
N TYR A 163 3.99 -5.40 1.45
CA TYR A 163 3.66 -3.99 1.64
C TYR A 163 4.86 -3.14 2.03
N ARG A 164 4.69 -1.82 1.90
CA ARG A 164 5.57 -0.79 2.50
C ARG A 164 4.75 0.24 3.27
N PRO A 165 5.25 0.76 4.40
CA PRO A 165 4.65 1.94 5.04
C PRO A 165 4.70 3.16 4.13
N ALA A 166 3.68 4.01 4.22
CA ALA A 166 3.49 5.16 3.32
C ALA A 166 3.07 6.44 4.06
N GLY A 167 3.29 6.51 5.37
CA GLY A 167 2.95 7.67 6.20
C GLY A 167 1.48 7.68 6.63
N SER A 168 1.00 8.80 7.17
CA SER A 168 -0.33 8.95 7.77
C SER A 168 -1.26 9.91 7.01
N THR A 169 -0.93 10.23 5.75
CA THR A 169 -1.73 11.14 4.93
C THR A 169 -2.08 10.49 3.59
N THR A 170 -3.24 10.82 3.03
CA THR A 170 -3.62 10.36 1.68
C THR A 170 -2.56 10.73 0.65
N GLN A 171 -1.99 11.94 0.74
CA GLN A 171 -1.00 12.42 -0.21
C GLN A 171 0.32 11.64 -0.14
N SER A 172 0.80 11.30 1.07
CA SER A 172 1.99 10.45 1.22
C SER A 172 1.76 9.03 0.72
N ILE A 173 0.54 8.51 0.89
CA ILE A 173 0.17 7.20 0.37
C ILE A 173 0.13 7.21 -1.16
N CYS A 174 -0.50 8.21 -1.76
CA CYS A 174 -0.57 8.30 -3.22
C CYS A 174 0.80 8.50 -3.87
N ALA A 175 1.68 9.30 -3.26
CA ALA A 175 3.07 9.39 -3.72
C ALA A 175 3.80 8.04 -3.65
N ALA A 176 3.55 7.25 -2.61
CA ALA A 176 4.13 5.92 -2.47
C ALA A 176 3.53 4.89 -3.45
N VAL A 177 2.24 5.01 -3.79
CA VAL A 177 1.57 4.18 -4.82
C VAL A 177 2.15 4.49 -6.20
N ASP A 178 2.33 5.77 -6.55
CA ASP A 178 2.93 6.20 -7.81
C ASP A 178 4.38 5.70 -7.98
N ALA A 179 5.13 5.64 -6.88
CA ALA A 179 6.48 5.09 -6.84
C ALA A 179 6.55 3.55 -6.73
N ALA A 180 5.41 2.86 -6.66
CA ALA A 180 5.34 1.40 -6.52
C ALA A 180 5.10 0.71 -7.89
N PRO A 181 5.35 -0.61 -7.98
CA PRO A 181 5.03 -1.36 -9.19
C PRO A 181 3.55 -1.22 -9.59
N VAL A 182 3.28 -1.29 -10.90
CA VAL A 182 1.92 -1.23 -11.44
C VAL A 182 1.02 -2.27 -10.75
N GLY A 183 -0.20 -1.86 -10.40
CA GLY A 183 -1.16 -2.70 -9.66
C GLY A 183 -1.03 -2.61 -8.13
N SER A 184 -0.06 -1.87 -7.61
CA SER A 184 0.00 -1.53 -6.18
C SER A 184 -1.14 -0.57 -5.79
N TYR A 185 -1.58 -0.62 -4.53
CA TYR A 185 -2.66 0.23 -4.05
C TYR A 185 -2.51 0.62 -2.57
N GLY A 186 -3.14 1.73 -2.20
CA GLY A 186 -3.11 2.25 -0.83
C GLY A 186 -4.19 1.63 0.07
N LYS A 187 -3.82 1.34 1.32
CA LYS A 187 -4.73 0.93 2.40
C LYS A 187 -4.39 1.66 3.69
N TRP A 188 -5.40 1.91 4.52
CA TRP A 188 -5.22 2.32 5.91
C TRP A 188 -5.09 1.10 6.82
N LEU A 189 -4.20 1.16 7.80
CA LEU A 189 -4.11 0.22 8.91
C LEU A 189 -4.85 0.80 10.12
N ASP A 190 -6.15 0.54 10.20
CA ASP A 190 -6.99 1.02 11.28
C ASP A 190 -8.10 0.00 11.61
N LEU A 191 -8.99 0.37 12.53
CA LEU A 191 -10.05 -0.51 13.02
C LEU A 191 -11.42 -0.25 12.34
N THR A 192 -11.54 0.77 11.49
CA THR A 192 -12.83 1.35 11.11
C THR A 192 -13.06 1.49 9.61
N THR A 193 -11.99 1.63 8.82
CA THR A 193 -12.07 1.73 7.36
C THR A 193 -12.61 0.43 6.79
N ASP A 194 -13.51 0.54 5.81
CA ASP A 194 -14.08 -0.62 5.14
C ASP A 194 -12.96 -1.49 4.50
N PRO A 195 -12.96 -2.81 4.70
CA PRO A 195 -11.89 -3.68 4.21
C PRO A 195 -11.74 -3.70 2.68
N THR A 196 -12.80 -3.35 1.95
CA THR A 196 -12.81 -3.25 0.48
C THR A 196 -12.33 -1.88 0.01
N ALA A 197 -12.41 -0.83 0.83
CA ALA A 197 -12.02 0.52 0.45
C ALA A 197 -10.53 0.63 0.10
N ILE A 198 -10.24 1.07 -1.11
CA ILE A 198 -8.89 1.39 -1.57
C ILE A 198 -8.75 2.91 -1.58
N ILE A 199 -7.59 3.41 -1.18
CA ILE A 199 -7.31 4.84 -1.22
C ILE A 199 -7.20 5.27 -2.68
N SER A 200 -8.06 6.19 -3.09
CA SER A 200 -8.07 6.72 -4.46
C SER A 200 -6.88 7.66 -4.68
N CYS A 201 -6.04 7.25 -5.61
CA CYS A 201 -4.95 7.96 -6.25
C CYS A 201 -5.21 7.82 -7.76
#